data_AF-A0A8D2B1P3-F1
#
_entry.id   AF-A0A8D2B1P3-F1
#
_cell.length_a   1.000
_cell.length_b   1.000
_cell.length_c   1.000
_cell.angle_alpha   90.00
_cell.angle_beta   90.00
_cell.angle_gamma   90.00
#
_symmetry.space_group_name_H-M   'P 1'
#
loop_
_entity.id
_entity.type
_entity.pdbx_description
1 polymer ?
#
loop_
_entity_poly.entity_id
_entity_poly.type
_entity_poly.pdbx_seq_one_letter_code
_entity_poly.pdbx_strand_id
1 'polypeptide(L)'
;MAFFAVFQKTLLLAFLSWRTFQSEVLAEYVSLTPESLKVSTNSTCQCLQLQWSIHELPHHQELKMLFQMEISRVKPSNVIWVGNYSTTVKRDQVLHWSWESELPLECATHFVRIQSRADDAKFPELSIWSNWSSWEEVHVQHSLGPNTLLVFPKNKLVEEGSSITICYISGINHNNITCYLHDKLIYGVQLDSKASAFKLNNVPFIRKSGTNFFCEVNQTDIKSGATFFVSKVLEEPKNFSCETQDFKTLKCTWYPGVDTGLDWNIQPSQSYTLFESFSGKKQNCKHKNSCNWKITQDVQETYNFTLTAANYFRKRSANIIFNLTHRGETRVLTAYCA
;
A
#
# COMPACT_ATOMS: atom_id res chain seq x y z
N MET A 1 3.40 -56.54 -53.32
CA MET A 1 2.62 -56.13 -52.13
C MET A 1 3.39 -56.21 -50.80
N ALA A 2 4.73 -56.28 -50.77
CA ALA A 2 5.50 -56.30 -49.51
C ALA A 2 6.27 -55.01 -49.18
N PHE A 3 6.48 -54.12 -50.16
CA PHE A 3 7.31 -52.91 -49.96
C PHE A 3 6.56 -51.71 -49.37
N PHE A 4 5.24 -51.63 -49.52
CA PHE A 4 4.45 -50.50 -49.00
C PHE A 4 4.18 -50.57 -47.49
N ALA A 5 4.08 -51.77 -46.91
CA ALA A 5 3.78 -51.93 -45.48
C ALA A 5 4.97 -51.61 -44.57
N VAL A 6 6.21 -51.81 -45.05
CA VAL A 6 7.43 -51.52 -44.29
C VAL A 6 7.66 -50.01 -44.20
N PHE A 7 7.42 -49.28 -45.29
CA PHE A 7 7.59 -47.82 -45.34
C PHE A 7 6.61 -47.07 -44.43
N GLN A 8 5.39 -47.60 -44.27
CA GLN A 8 4.37 -46.97 -43.42
C GLN A 8 4.67 -47.15 -41.92
N LYS A 9 5.23 -48.31 -41.52
CA LYS A 9 5.66 -48.55 -40.14
C LYS A 9 6.90 -47.75 -39.76
N THR A 10 7.89 -47.61 -40.65
CA THR A 10 9.08 -46.78 -40.38
C THR A 10 8.74 -45.30 -40.31
N LEU A 11 7.80 -44.82 -41.13
CA LEU A 11 7.33 -43.43 -41.08
C LEU A 11 6.58 -43.14 -39.76
N LEU A 12 5.71 -44.03 -39.31
CA LEU A 12 4.99 -43.86 -38.03
C LEU A 12 5.93 -43.90 -36.82
N LEU A 13 6.93 -44.79 -36.83
CA LEU A 13 7.96 -44.83 -35.79
C LEU A 13 8.83 -43.58 -35.78
N ALA A 14 9.19 -43.03 -36.95
CA ALA A 14 9.92 -41.78 -37.06
C ALA A 14 9.08 -40.56 -36.63
N PHE A 15 7.77 -40.55 -36.91
CA PHE A 15 6.87 -39.49 -36.43
C PHE A 15 6.63 -39.57 -34.92
N LEU A 16 6.57 -40.77 -34.34
CA LEU A 16 6.48 -40.97 -32.90
C LEU A 16 7.79 -40.57 -32.21
N SER A 17 8.95 -40.95 -32.76
CA SER A 17 10.25 -40.54 -32.21
C SER A 17 10.47 -39.03 -32.35
N TRP A 18 9.98 -38.41 -33.42
CA TRP A 18 10.05 -36.95 -33.60
C TRP A 18 9.13 -36.20 -32.63
N ARG A 19 7.95 -36.74 -32.32
CA ARG A 19 7.08 -36.17 -31.28
C ARG A 19 7.66 -36.33 -29.88
N THR A 20 8.29 -37.46 -29.55
CA THR A 20 8.96 -37.62 -28.25
C THR A 20 10.19 -36.73 -28.15
N PHE A 21 10.96 -36.56 -29.24
CA PHE A 21 12.12 -35.67 -29.27
C PHE A 21 11.71 -34.18 -29.18
N GLN A 22 10.62 -33.76 -29.81
CA GLN A 22 10.10 -32.39 -29.65
C GLN A 22 9.51 -32.14 -28.26
N SER A 23 8.98 -33.17 -27.59
CA SER A 23 8.52 -33.06 -26.21
C SER A 23 9.69 -33.04 -25.22
N GLU A 24 10.78 -33.77 -25.50
CA GLU A 24 12.01 -33.77 -24.67
C GLU A 24 12.83 -32.49 -24.85
N VAL A 25 12.86 -31.89 -26.04
CA VAL A 25 13.60 -30.61 -26.28
C VAL A 25 12.87 -29.40 -25.67
N LEU A 26 11.57 -29.49 -25.41
CA LEU A 26 10.84 -28.46 -24.66
C LEU A 26 10.94 -28.64 -23.13
N ALA A 27 11.52 -29.76 -22.68
CA ALA A 27 11.71 -30.11 -21.27
C ALA A 27 13.08 -29.69 -20.73
N GLU A 28 13.82 -28.83 -21.43
CA GLU A 28 14.81 -27.98 -20.78
C GLU A 28 14.01 -26.96 -19.96
N TYR A 29 13.87 -27.23 -18.66
CA TYR A 29 13.06 -26.46 -17.70
C TYR A 29 13.20 -24.96 -17.95
N VAL A 30 12.19 -24.34 -18.58
CA VAL A 30 12.07 -22.89 -18.67
C VAL A 30 11.97 -22.38 -17.24
N SER A 31 13.06 -21.84 -16.73
CA SER A 31 13.16 -21.38 -15.36
C SER A 31 12.60 -19.98 -15.34
N LEU A 32 11.35 -19.86 -14.87
CA LEU A 32 10.69 -18.57 -14.64
C LEU A 32 11.29 -17.83 -13.42
N THR A 33 12.57 -18.06 -13.10
CA THR A 33 13.25 -17.39 -12.01
C THR A 33 13.30 -15.90 -12.32
N PRO A 34 12.82 -15.03 -11.40
CA PRO A 34 12.95 -13.60 -11.57
C PRO A 34 14.42 -13.20 -11.68
N GLU A 35 14.75 -12.49 -12.75
CA GLU A 35 16.09 -11.95 -12.95
C GLU A 35 16.12 -10.46 -12.65
N SER A 36 17.32 -9.95 -12.36
CA SER A 36 17.56 -8.52 -12.10
C SER A 36 16.69 -7.93 -10.98
N LEU A 37 16.45 -8.68 -9.89
CA LEU A 37 15.80 -8.14 -8.70
C LEU A 37 16.60 -6.94 -8.20
N LYS A 38 15.98 -5.78 -8.21
CA LYS A 38 16.51 -4.55 -7.64
C LYS A 38 15.61 -4.11 -6.51
N VAL A 39 16.23 -3.83 -5.38
CA VAL A 39 15.53 -3.36 -4.18
C VAL A 39 16.06 -1.99 -3.81
N SER A 40 15.16 -1.02 -3.69
CA SER A 40 15.49 0.31 -3.20
C SER A 40 14.62 0.68 -2.00
N THR A 41 15.12 1.59 -1.16
CA THR A 41 14.37 2.12 -0.02
C THR A 41 13.71 3.44 -0.38
N ASN A 42 12.51 3.66 0.13
CA ASN A 42 11.89 4.97 0.18
C ASN A 42 11.60 5.35 1.63
N SER A 43 12.47 6.16 2.23
CA SER A 43 12.35 6.61 3.63
C SER A 43 11.11 7.47 3.90
N THR A 44 10.53 8.12 2.89
CA THR A 44 9.35 8.96 3.08
C THR A 44 8.12 8.12 3.40
N CYS A 45 7.91 7.03 2.66
CA CYS A 45 6.83 6.07 2.94
C CYS A 45 7.26 4.92 3.85
N GLN A 46 8.55 4.79 4.16
CA GLN A 46 9.13 3.67 4.90
C GLN A 46 8.86 2.32 4.20
N CYS A 47 9.00 2.32 2.87
CA CYS A 47 8.75 1.15 2.04
C CYS A 47 9.99 0.66 1.29
N LEU A 48 10.09 -0.65 1.11
CA LEU A 48 10.97 -1.27 0.11
C LEU A 48 10.25 -1.25 -1.23
N GLN A 49 10.96 -0.85 -2.28
CA GLN A 49 10.51 -0.86 -3.67
C GLN A 49 11.28 -1.92 -4.44
N LEU A 50 10.56 -2.89 -4.99
CA LEU A 50 11.12 -4.01 -5.73
C LEU A 50 10.88 -3.78 -7.23
N GLN A 51 11.88 -4.12 -8.03
CA GLN A 51 11.80 -4.15 -9.48
C GLN A 51 12.44 -5.43 -10.00
N TRP A 52 11.80 -6.12 -10.94
CA TRP A 52 12.34 -7.33 -11.56
C TRP A 52 11.73 -7.55 -12.94
N SER A 53 12.30 -8.48 -13.71
CA SER A 53 11.80 -8.88 -15.03
C SER A 53 11.85 -10.40 -15.20
N ILE A 54 11.09 -10.89 -16.18
CA ILE A 54 11.11 -12.29 -16.62
C ILE A 54 11.46 -12.30 -18.12
N HIS A 55 12.60 -12.89 -18.46
CA HIS A 55 13.14 -12.89 -19.83
C HIS A 55 12.74 -14.15 -20.62
N GLU A 56 12.55 -15.28 -19.94
CA GLU A 56 12.31 -16.60 -20.53
C GLU A 56 10.84 -16.85 -20.95
N LEU A 57 10.06 -15.79 -21.19
CA LEU A 57 8.66 -15.92 -21.64
C LEU A 57 8.59 -16.09 -23.17
N PRO A 58 7.76 -17.01 -23.71
CA PRO A 58 7.53 -17.14 -25.14
C PRO A 58 7.06 -15.83 -25.77
N HIS A 59 7.55 -15.54 -26.99
CA HIS A 59 7.24 -14.30 -27.68
C HIS A 59 5.73 -14.16 -27.94
N HIS A 60 5.18 -12.96 -27.72
CA HIS A 60 3.76 -12.62 -27.86
C HIS A 60 2.78 -13.29 -26.88
N GLN A 61 3.27 -13.94 -25.81
CA GLN A 61 2.41 -14.48 -24.75
C GLN A 61 2.40 -13.58 -23.52
N GLU A 62 1.20 -13.38 -22.99
CA GLU A 62 0.94 -12.86 -21.65
C GLU A 62 0.64 -14.05 -20.75
N LEU A 63 1.40 -14.18 -19.67
CA LEU A 63 1.22 -15.26 -18.70
C LEU A 63 0.82 -14.67 -17.36
N LYS A 64 -0.24 -15.23 -16.78
CA LYS A 64 -0.59 -14.95 -15.40
C LYS A 64 0.44 -15.65 -14.52
N MET A 65 1.12 -14.90 -13.67
CA MET A 65 2.17 -15.40 -12.80
C MET A 65 1.82 -15.15 -11.33
N LEU A 66 2.36 -16.01 -10.48
CA LEU A 66 2.36 -15.84 -9.04
C LEU A 66 3.80 -15.71 -8.56
N PHE A 67 4.08 -14.60 -7.90
CA PHE A 67 5.36 -14.33 -7.26
C PHE A 67 5.22 -14.56 -5.76
N GLN A 68 6.15 -15.30 -5.18
CA GLN A 68 6.30 -15.40 -3.74
C GLN A 68 7.57 -14.63 -3.34
N MET A 69 7.44 -13.78 -2.34
CA MET A 69 8.52 -12.94 -1.85
C MET A 69 8.72 -13.20 -0.37
N GLU A 70 9.99 -13.20 0.03
CA GLU A 70 10.40 -13.23 1.43
C GLU A 70 11.18 -11.98 1.77
N ILE A 71 10.90 -11.43 2.95
CA ILE A 71 11.63 -10.30 3.49
C ILE A 71 12.16 -10.72 4.85
N SER A 72 13.47 -10.62 5.00
CA SER A 72 14.20 -10.90 6.23
C SER A 72 14.82 -9.63 6.79
N ARG A 73 15.14 -9.64 8.09
CA ARG A 73 15.71 -8.49 8.80
C ARG A 73 16.93 -8.90 9.61
N VAL A 74 17.97 -8.06 9.63
CA VAL A 74 19.29 -8.26 10.28
C VAL A 74 20.13 -9.33 9.61
N LYS A 75 19.56 -10.51 9.32
CA LYS A 75 20.21 -11.59 8.59
C LYS A 75 19.20 -12.36 7.73
N PRO A 76 19.63 -13.00 6.63
CA PRO A 76 18.73 -13.72 5.73
C PRO A 76 17.86 -14.80 6.39
N SER A 77 18.35 -15.43 7.46
CA SER A 77 17.61 -16.49 8.18
C SER A 77 16.48 -15.99 9.09
N ASN A 78 16.36 -14.68 9.30
CA ASN A 78 15.31 -14.09 10.13
C ASN A 78 14.21 -13.48 9.25
N VAL A 79 13.37 -14.35 8.68
CA VAL A 79 12.24 -13.99 7.82
C VAL A 79 11.15 -13.35 8.67
N ILE A 80 10.78 -12.11 8.33
CA ILE A 80 9.73 -11.34 9.02
C ILE A 80 8.44 -11.26 8.23
N TRP A 81 8.48 -11.55 6.93
CA TRP A 81 7.31 -11.50 6.06
C TRP A 81 7.46 -12.46 4.89
N VAL A 82 6.34 -13.12 4.55
CA VAL A 82 6.18 -13.97 3.37
C VAL A 82 4.85 -13.60 2.72
N GLY A 83 4.85 -13.37 1.42
CA GLY A 83 3.60 -13.06 0.73
C GLY A 83 3.64 -13.32 -0.76
N ASN A 84 2.45 -13.31 -1.35
CA ASN A 84 2.22 -13.62 -2.74
C ASN A 84 1.70 -12.39 -3.49
N TYR A 85 2.16 -12.21 -4.72
CA TYR A 85 1.69 -11.18 -5.65
C TYR A 85 1.39 -11.84 -6.99
N SER A 86 0.17 -11.66 -7.48
CA SER A 86 -0.24 -12.18 -8.79
C SER A 86 -0.44 -11.04 -9.77
N THR A 87 0.08 -11.21 -10.97
CA THR A 87 -0.11 -10.27 -12.07
C THR A 87 0.09 -10.96 -13.42
N THR A 88 -0.38 -10.32 -14.47
CA THR A 88 -0.10 -10.73 -15.85
C THR A 88 1.23 -10.13 -16.29
N VAL A 89 2.11 -10.98 -16.83
CA VAL A 89 3.49 -10.61 -17.19
C VAL A 89 3.69 -10.78 -18.68
N LYS A 90 4.32 -9.76 -19.29
CA LYS A 90 4.87 -9.82 -20.64
C LYS A 90 6.38 -10.02 -20.57
N ARG A 91 6.94 -10.62 -21.62
CA ARG A 91 8.39 -10.74 -21.79
C ARG A 91 9.07 -9.38 -21.62
N ASP A 92 10.14 -9.35 -20.82
CA ASP A 92 10.98 -8.18 -20.56
C ASP A 92 10.24 -6.98 -19.93
N GLN A 93 9.02 -7.18 -19.45
CA GLN A 93 8.29 -6.16 -18.71
C GLN A 93 8.92 -5.99 -17.32
N VAL A 94 9.27 -4.75 -16.98
CA VAL A 94 9.68 -4.40 -15.62
C VAL A 94 8.44 -4.36 -14.72
N LEU A 95 8.43 -5.23 -13.73
CA LEU A 95 7.40 -5.29 -12.71
C LEU A 95 7.82 -4.44 -11.50
N HIS A 96 6.83 -3.86 -10.84
CA HIS A 96 7.02 -3.03 -9.66
C HIS A 96 6.13 -3.51 -8.53
N TRP A 97 6.69 -3.57 -7.33
CA TRP A 97 5.93 -3.85 -6.12
C TRP A 97 6.56 -3.13 -4.92
N SER A 98 5.75 -2.86 -3.91
CA SER A 98 6.21 -2.15 -2.70
C SER A 98 5.72 -2.83 -1.44
N TRP A 99 6.59 -2.85 -0.42
CA TRP A 99 6.29 -3.34 0.91
C TRP A 99 6.54 -2.23 1.94
N GLU A 100 5.52 -1.87 2.72
CA GLU A 100 5.70 -0.96 3.86
C GLU A 100 6.28 -1.72 5.05
N SER A 101 7.37 -1.22 5.62
CA SER A 101 7.98 -1.81 6.80
C SER A 101 7.33 -1.29 8.09
N GLU A 102 7.02 -2.22 9.00
CA GLU A 102 6.57 -1.86 10.34
C GLU A 102 7.66 -1.17 11.17
N LEU A 103 8.93 -1.47 10.91
CA LEU A 103 10.10 -0.84 11.55
C LEU A 103 10.71 0.16 10.55
N PRO A 104 11.10 1.38 10.97
CA PRO A 104 11.79 2.28 10.07
C PRO A 104 13.01 1.64 9.42
N LEU A 105 13.15 1.81 8.10
CA LEU A 105 14.17 1.16 7.28
C LEU A 105 15.59 1.54 7.69
N GLU A 106 15.75 2.67 8.35
CA GLU A 106 17.03 3.17 8.88
C GLU A 106 17.58 2.36 10.05
N CYS A 107 16.73 1.57 10.71
CA CYS A 107 17.06 0.92 11.98
C CYS A 107 17.41 -0.56 11.87
N ALA A 108 17.32 -1.15 10.67
CA ALA A 108 17.77 -2.50 10.42
C ALA A 108 18.04 -2.74 8.94
N THR A 109 19.05 -3.57 8.65
CA THR A 109 19.24 -4.14 7.32
C THR A 109 18.10 -5.09 6.98
N HIS A 110 17.62 -5.02 5.75
CA HIS A 110 16.62 -5.91 5.20
C HIS A 110 17.23 -6.75 4.06
N PHE A 111 16.70 -7.95 3.87
CA PHE A 111 17.07 -8.83 2.78
C PHE A 111 15.80 -9.27 2.08
N VAL A 112 15.81 -9.27 0.75
CA VAL A 112 14.65 -9.65 -0.05
C VAL A 112 15.06 -10.73 -1.03
N ARG A 113 14.20 -11.73 -1.20
CA ARG A 113 14.31 -12.68 -2.30
C ARG A 113 12.93 -12.98 -2.87
N ILE A 114 12.91 -13.45 -4.11
CA ILE A 114 11.68 -13.71 -4.85
C ILE A 114 11.81 -15.03 -5.61
N GLN A 115 10.70 -15.74 -5.74
CA GLN A 115 10.54 -16.85 -6.67
C GLN A 115 9.22 -16.71 -7.40
N SER A 116 9.05 -17.42 -8.51
CA SER A 116 7.83 -17.34 -9.30
C SER A 116 7.35 -18.69 -9.79
N ARG A 117 6.09 -18.73 -10.20
CA ARG A 117 5.51 -19.81 -11.01
C ARG A 117 4.44 -19.24 -11.92
N ALA A 118 4.11 -19.95 -12.99
CA ALA A 118 2.91 -19.65 -13.76
C ALA A 118 1.65 -20.03 -12.97
N ASP A 119 0.61 -19.22 -13.12
CA ASP A 119 -0.75 -19.45 -12.63
C ASP A 119 -1.71 -19.50 -13.83
N ASP A 120 -1.39 -20.38 -14.79
CA ASP A 120 -2.19 -20.58 -16.00
C ASP A 120 -2.44 -22.08 -16.23
N ALA A 121 -3.72 -22.47 -16.22
CA ALA A 121 -4.16 -23.84 -16.45
C ALA A 121 -3.78 -24.39 -17.84
N LYS A 122 -3.47 -23.50 -18.81
CA LYS A 122 -3.00 -23.89 -20.15
C LYS A 122 -1.58 -24.42 -20.16
N PHE A 123 -0.78 -24.05 -19.15
CA PHE A 123 0.65 -24.41 -19.06
C PHE A 123 0.96 -25.02 -17.69
N PRO A 124 0.43 -26.21 -17.37
CA PRO A 124 0.59 -26.83 -16.05
C PRO A 124 2.06 -27.15 -15.73
N GLU A 125 2.90 -27.38 -16.72
CA GLU A 125 4.35 -27.61 -16.54
C GLU A 125 5.08 -26.38 -15.99
N LEU A 126 4.59 -25.17 -16.32
CA LEU A 126 5.12 -23.90 -15.82
C LEU A 126 4.61 -23.55 -14.41
N SER A 127 3.76 -24.39 -13.81
CA SER A 127 3.19 -24.15 -12.46
C SER A 127 4.10 -24.60 -11.31
N ILE A 128 5.28 -25.15 -11.63
CA ILE A 128 6.32 -25.49 -10.68
C ILE A 128 7.01 -24.21 -10.21
N TRP A 129 7.33 -24.14 -8.91
CA TRP A 129 8.10 -23.02 -8.39
C TRP A 129 9.50 -22.98 -8.99
N SER A 130 9.89 -21.81 -9.45
CA SER A 130 11.28 -21.50 -9.80
C SER A 130 12.18 -21.64 -8.58
N ASN A 131 13.49 -21.63 -8.82
CA ASN A 131 14.42 -21.40 -7.73
C ASN A 131 14.20 -20.00 -7.13
N TRP A 132 14.58 -19.84 -5.87
CA TRP A 132 14.69 -18.52 -5.26
C TRP A 132 15.79 -17.71 -5.94
N SER A 133 15.53 -16.41 -6.12
CA SER A 133 16.60 -15.45 -6.38
C SER A 133 17.62 -15.44 -5.23
N SER A 134 18.81 -14.94 -5.52
CA SER A 134 19.74 -14.52 -4.46
C SER A 134 19.06 -13.51 -3.54
N TRP A 135 19.54 -13.46 -2.30
CA TRP A 135 19.14 -12.42 -1.35
C TRP A 135 19.73 -11.08 -1.78
N GLU A 136 18.86 -10.11 -2.02
CA GLU A 136 19.25 -8.72 -2.21
C GLU A 136 19.26 -8.01 -0.85
N GLU A 137 20.45 -7.57 -0.43
CA GLU A 137 20.63 -6.80 0.80
C GLU A 137 20.32 -5.33 0.55
N VAL A 138 19.52 -4.73 1.45
CA VAL A 138 19.23 -3.31 1.44
C VAL A 138 19.36 -2.73 2.84
N HIS A 139 20.19 -1.70 2.98
CA HIS A 139 20.35 -0.95 4.22
C HIS A 139 20.41 0.55 3.91
N VAL A 140 19.84 1.36 4.80
CA VAL A 140 20.03 2.82 4.71
C VAL A 140 21.36 3.16 5.36
N GLN A 141 22.29 3.69 4.57
CA GLN A 141 23.62 4.00 5.04
C GLN A 141 23.63 5.33 5.80
N HIS A 142 24.05 5.29 7.06
CA HIS A 142 24.23 6.48 7.89
C HIS A 142 25.66 6.57 8.41
N SER A 143 26.27 7.75 8.36
CA SER A 143 27.55 8.03 9.02
C SER A 143 27.34 8.11 10.55
N LEU A 144 27.34 6.96 11.19
CA LEU A 144 27.31 6.85 12.66
C LEU A 144 28.71 7.14 13.22
N GLY A 145 29.07 8.42 13.27
CA GLY A 145 30.25 8.88 13.99
C GLY A 145 30.14 8.64 15.50
N PRO A 146 31.27 8.73 16.23
CA PRO A 146 31.23 8.80 17.69
C PRO A 146 30.36 10.01 18.08
N ASN A 147 29.47 9.82 19.05
CA ASN A 147 28.50 10.82 19.53
C ASN A 147 27.28 11.09 18.63
N THR A 148 26.98 10.23 17.65
CA THR A 148 25.75 10.35 16.85
C THR A 148 24.56 9.65 17.49
N LEU A 149 23.41 10.33 17.51
CA LEU A 149 22.10 9.78 17.88
C LEU A 149 21.04 10.26 16.88
N LEU A 150 20.35 9.33 16.23
CA LEU A 150 19.31 9.63 15.25
C LEU A 150 18.04 8.85 15.58
N VAL A 151 16.89 9.49 15.39
CA VAL A 151 15.56 8.93 15.72
C VAL A 151 14.66 8.95 14.49
N PHE A 152 14.00 7.83 14.21
CA PHE A 152 13.14 7.58 13.06
C PHE A 152 11.80 6.94 13.47
N PRO A 153 10.72 7.10 12.68
CA PRO A 153 10.64 7.88 11.45
C PRO A 153 10.40 9.37 11.75
N LYS A 154 10.82 10.26 10.84
CA LYS A 154 10.49 11.70 10.93
C LYS A 154 9.14 11.98 10.31
N ASN A 155 8.29 12.73 11.01
CA ASN A 155 7.00 13.23 10.51
C ASN A 155 6.05 12.14 9.99
N LYS A 156 6.14 10.90 10.48
CA LYS A 156 5.23 9.82 10.05
C LYS A 156 3.81 10.16 10.46
N LEU A 157 2.88 10.03 9.52
CA LEU A 157 1.46 10.21 9.74
C LEU A 157 0.80 8.84 9.92
N VAL A 158 -0.01 8.69 10.95
CA VAL A 158 -0.79 7.48 11.23
C VAL A 158 -2.23 7.83 11.59
N GLU A 159 -3.14 6.87 11.50
CA GLU A 159 -4.53 7.05 11.92
C GLU A 159 -4.67 6.83 13.44
N GLU A 160 -5.55 7.58 14.08
CA GLU A 160 -5.90 7.40 15.48
C GLU A 160 -6.33 5.95 15.76
N GLY A 161 -5.75 5.38 16.82
CA GLY A 161 -5.95 3.99 17.22
C GLY A 161 -5.06 2.97 16.49
N SER A 162 -4.24 3.40 15.52
CA SER A 162 -3.26 2.50 14.90
C SER A 162 -2.03 2.29 15.78
N SER A 163 -1.08 1.49 15.31
CA SER A 163 0.23 1.33 15.93
C SER A 163 1.31 2.06 15.13
N ILE A 164 2.39 2.45 15.80
CA ILE A 164 3.60 3.01 15.18
C ILE A 164 4.83 2.42 15.88
N THR A 165 5.85 2.10 15.09
CA THR A 165 7.18 1.75 15.60
C THR A 165 8.11 2.92 15.38
N ILE A 166 8.80 3.32 16.43
CA ILE A 166 9.84 4.35 16.43
C ILE A 166 11.14 3.65 16.78
N CYS A 167 12.26 4.14 16.30
CA CYS A 167 13.55 3.59 16.65
C CYS A 167 14.61 4.69 16.69
N TYR A 168 15.70 4.39 17.37
CA TYR A 168 16.92 5.17 17.24
C TYR A 168 18.07 4.30 16.75
N ILE A 169 19.02 4.94 16.09
CA ILE A 169 20.34 4.42 15.80
C ILE A 169 21.39 5.31 16.47
N SER A 170 22.43 4.70 17.03
CA SER A 170 23.47 5.42 17.76
C SER A 170 24.87 4.87 17.51
N GLY A 171 25.85 5.78 17.48
CA GLY A 171 27.27 5.46 17.62
C GLY A 171 27.74 5.43 19.08
N ILE A 172 26.82 5.59 20.04
CA ILE A 172 27.06 5.64 21.49
C ILE A 172 26.54 4.34 22.12
N ASN A 173 27.11 3.94 23.26
CA ASN A 173 26.63 2.78 24.01
C ASN A 173 25.17 2.97 24.50
N HIS A 174 24.33 1.98 24.20
CA HIS A 174 22.90 1.95 24.54
C HIS A 174 22.58 2.20 26.01
N ASN A 175 23.44 1.75 26.93
CA ASN A 175 23.20 1.87 28.38
C ASN A 175 23.13 3.33 28.87
N ASN A 176 23.59 4.28 28.05
CA ASN A 176 23.57 5.69 28.37
C ASN A 176 22.40 6.43 27.73
N ILE A 177 21.52 5.78 26.96
CA ILE A 177 20.46 6.44 26.21
C ILE A 177 19.11 6.22 26.90
N THR A 178 18.41 7.31 27.21
CA THR A 178 17.04 7.29 27.74
C THR A 178 16.10 7.98 26.75
N CYS A 179 14.86 7.50 26.66
CA CYS A 179 13.90 7.98 25.67
C CYS A 179 12.56 8.33 26.31
N TYR A 180 11.92 9.37 25.78
CA TYR A 180 10.72 9.96 26.34
C TYR A 180 9.65 10.18 25.28
N LEU A 181 8.40 9.93 25.67
CA LEU A 181 7.20 10.28 24.92
C LEU A 181 6.36 11.20 25.80
N HIS A 182 6.16 12.46 25.40
CA HIS A 182 5.49 13.46 26.24
C HIS A 182 6.09 13.55 27.66
N ASP A 183 7.42 13.64 27.73
CA ASP A 183 8.18 13.74 28.98
C ASP A 183 8.01 12.53 29.93
N LYS A 184 7.40 11.44 29.44
CA LYS A 184 7.33 10.17 30.15
C LYS A 184 8.38 9.22 29.60
N LEU A 185 9.20 8.68 30.49
CA LEU A 185 10.19 7.67 30.17
C LEU A 185 9.50 6.45 29.53
N ILE A 186 10.04 5.98 28.41
CA ILE A 186 9.59 4.76 27.75
C ILE A 186 10.77 3.82 27.48
N TYR A 187 10.46 2.52 27.46
CA TYR A 187 11.45 1.47 27.25
C TYR A 187 11.26 0.82 25.89
N GLY A 188 12.38 0.54 25.23
CA GLY A 188 12.42 -0.08 23.91
C GLY A 188 13.02 -1.47 23.96
N VAL A 189 12.97 -2.14 22.82
CA VAL A 189 13.65 -3.41 22.57
C VAL A 189 14.91 -3.14 21.77
N GLN A 190 16.05 -3.66 22.24
CA GLN A 190 17.30 -3.59 21.50
C GLN A 190 17.22 -4.47 20.25
N LEU A 191 17.54 -3.91 19.09
CA LEU A 191 17.52 -4.62 17.81
C LEU A 191 18.89 -5.20 17.48
N ASP A 192 19.95 -4.42 17.70
CA ASP A 192 21.35 -4.80 17.54
C ASP A 192 22.24 -3.94 18.44
N SER A 193 23.56 -3.90 18.20
CA SER A 193 24.52 -3.13 18.99
C SER A 193 24.45 -1.61 18.80
N LYS A 194 23.68 -1.12 17.83
CA LYS A 194 23.54 0.30 17.47
C LYS A 194 22.10 0.78 17.42
N ALA A 195 21.10 -0.11 17.41
CA ALA A 195 19.70 0.25 17.20
C ALA A 195 18.77 -0.28 18.31
N SER A 196 17.74 0.50 18.64
CA SER A 196 16.64 0.09 19.52
C SER A 196 15.31 0.60 19.01
N ALA A 197 14.24 -0.15 19.25
CA ALA A 197 12.89 0.14 18.76
C ALA A 197 11.85 0.22 19.89
N PHE A 198 10.82 1.01 19.64
CA PHE A 198 9.72 1.33 20.55
C PHE A 198 8.42 1.16 19.78
N LYS A 199 7.61 0.18 20.19
CA LYS A 199 6.31 -0.04 19.57
C LYS A 199 5.23 0.62 20.43
N LEU A 200 4.53 1.58 19.85
CA LEU A 200 3.38 2.25 20.45
C LEU A 200 2.11 1.72 19.77
N ASN A 201 1.21 1.13 20.55
CA ASN A 201 -0.05 0.62 20.04
C ASN A 201 -1.20 1.56 20.43
N ASN A 202 -2.25 1.60 19.63
CA ASN A 202 -3.46 2.38 19.87
C ASN A 202 -3.15 3.86 20.15
N VAL A 203 -2.41 4.51 19.24
CA VAL A 203 -1.97 5.89 19.47
C VAL A 203 -3.15 6.87 19.41
N PRO A 204 -3.35 7.72 20.44
CA PRO A 204 -4.47 8.66 20.47
C PRO A 204 -4.16 9.93 19.70
N PHE A 205 -5.21 10.62 19.23
CA PHE A 205 -5.06 12.01 18.81
C PHE A 205 -4.83 12.92 20.02
N ILE A 206 -3.70 13.63 20.05
CA ILE A 206 -3.37 14.55 21.15
C ILE A 206 -3.50 16.00 20.70
N ARG A 207 -2.85 16.37 19.58
CA ARG A 207 -2.83 17.74 19.04
C ARG A 207 -2.47 17.76 17.56
N LYS A 208 -2.86 18.84 16.88
CA LYS A 208 -2.60 19.05 15.44
C LYS A 208 -1.12 19.22 15.10
N SER A 209 -0.31 19.67 16.06
CA SER A 209 1.14 19.85 15.96
C SER A 209 1.95 18.57 16.17
N GLY A 210 1.29 17.41 16.25
CA GLY A 210 1.96 16.12 16.38
C GLY A 210 2.53 15.84 17.77
N THR A 211 2.98 14.60 17.92
CA THR A 211 3.52 14.01 19.14
C THR A 211 5.03 13.94 19.05
N ASN A 212 5.72 14.46 20.06
CA ASN A 212 7.17 14.43 20.13
C ASN A 212 7.65 13.19 20.87
N PHE A 213 8.61 12.51 20.27
CA PHE A 213 9.41 11.47 20.89
C PHE A 213 10.88 11.90 20.78
N PHE A 214 11.63 11.77 21.86
CA PHE A 214 13.05 12.06 21.84
C PHE A 214 13.84 11.11 22.72
N CYS A 215 15.11 10.96 22.39
CA CYS A 215 16.09 10.26 23.19
C CYS A 215 17.24 11.20 23.51
N GLU A 216 17.82 11.04 24.68
CA GLU A 216 18.97 11.79 25.15
C GLU A 216 20.01 10.84 25.76
N VAL A 217 21.25 11.28 25.72
CA VAL A 217 22.37 10.54 26.32
C VAL A 217 22.62 11.12 27.72
N ASN A 218 22.49 10.27 28.73
CA ASN A 218 22.65 10.61 30.14
C ASN A 218 23.95 11.40 30.38
N GLN A 219 23.84 12.49 31.15
CA GLN A 219 24.96 13.34 31.54
C GLN A 219 25.67 14.05 30.36
N THR A 220 24.99 14.22 29.22
CA THR A 220 25.48 15.00 28.08
C THR A 220 24.35 15.84 27.46
N ASP A 221 24.70 16.78 26.58
CA ASP A 221 23.72 17.57 25.82
C ASP A 221 23.23 16.88 24.53
N ILE A 222 23.65 15.65 24.27
CA ILE A 222 23.32 14.92 23.05
C ILE A 222 21.88 14.44 23.14
N LYS A 223 21.02 15.00 22.29
CA LYS A 223 19.61 14.62 22.16
C LYS A 223 19.18 14.57 20.70
N SER A 224 18.24 13.69 20.41
CA SER A 224 17.65 13.56 19.08
C SER A 224 16.20 13.17 19.23
N GLY A 225 15.34 13.73 18.39
CA GLY A 225 13.90 13.47 18.47
C GLY A 225 13.23 13.46 17.12
N ALA A 226 12.05 12.86 17.08
CA ALA A 226 11.17 12.83 15.93
C ALA A 226 9.76 13.20 16.37
N THR A 227 9.03 13.82 15.46
CA THR A 227 7.61 14.08 15.62
C THR A 227 6.85 13.11 14.74
N PHE A 228 5.77 12.52 15.25
CA PHE A 228 4.80 11.79 14.44
C PHE A 228 3.41 12.41 14.60
N PHE A 229 2.57 12.24 13.61
CA PHE A 229 1.28 12.87 13.50
C PHE A 229 0.18 11.82 13.54
N VAL A 230 -0.89 12.11 14.27
CA VAL A 230 -2.05 11.24 14.38
C VAL A 230 -3.23 11.95 13.73
N SER A 231 -3.79 11.35 12.70
CA SER A 231 -4.99 11.81 12.01
C SER A 231 -6.22 11.26 12.72
N LYS A 232 -7.22 12.11 12.99
CA LYS A 232 -8.50 11.62 13.50
C LYS A 232 -9.18 10.71 12.50
N VAL A 233 -9.91 9.72 13.01
CA VAL A 233 -10.70 8.81 12.17
C VAL A 233 -11.75 9.61 11.40
N LEU A 234 -11.79 9.44 10.08
CA LEU A 234 -12.77 10.12 9.24
C LEU A 234 -14.18 9.57 9.51
N GLU A 235 -15.05 10.44 9.99
CA GLU A 235 -16.47 10.14 10.17
C GLU A 235 -17.23 10.18 8.84
N GLU A 236 -18.32 9.43 8.77
CA GLU A 236 -19.28 9.54 7.68
C GLU A 236 -20.04 10.88 7.76
N PRO A 237 -20.26 11.58 6.62
CA PRO A 237 -21.06 12.80 6.61
C PRO A 237 -22.49 12.54 7.10
N LYS A 238 -22.94 13.30 8.10
CA LYS A 238 -24.27 13.12 8.72
C LYS A 238 -25.28 14.14 8.20
N ASN A 239 -26.56 13.79 8.19
CA ASN A 239 -27.69 14.63 7.74
C ASN A 239 -27.44 15.25 6.36
N PHE A 240 -26.92 14.45 5.42
CA PHE A 240 -26.73 14.87 4.04
C PHE A 240 -28.10 15.13 3.39
N SER A 241 -28.29 16.33 2.85
CA SER A 241 -29.55 16.72 2.18
C SER A 241 -29.28 17.75 1.09
N CYS A 242 -30.17 17.85 0.10
CA CYS A 242 -30.11 18.88 -0.93
C CYS A 242 -31.48 19.54 -1.14
N GLU A 243 -31.49 20.85 -1.26
CA GLU A 243 -32.71 21.64 -1.48
C GLU A 243 -32.50 22.65 -2.61
N THR A 244 -33.59 23.11 -3.23
CA THR A 244 -33.56 24.19 -4.22
C THR A 244 -34.68 25.16 -3.93
N GLN A 245 -34.44 26.44 -4.19
CA GLN A 245 -35.44 27.50 -4.11
C GLN A 245 -35.83 28.04 -5.49
N ASP A 246 -34.95 27.85 -6.48
CA ASP A 246 -35.04 28.48 -7.80
C ASP A 246 -35.18 27.46 -8.95
N PHE A 247 -35.16 26.16 -8.64
CA PHE A 247 -35.13 25.04 -9.60
C PHE A 247 -33.97 25.13 -10.62
N LYS A 248 -32.94 25.94 -10.33
CA LYS A 248 -31.73 26.10 -11.15
C LYS A 248 -30.49 25.58 -10.43
N THR A 249 -30.45 25.75 -9.11
CA THR A 249 -29.33 25.35 -8.27
C THR A 249 -29.82 24.53 -7.09
N LEU A 250 -29.24 23.35 -6.90
CA LEU A 250 -29.37 22.56 -5.70
C LEU A 250 -28.28 22.95 -4.71
N LYS A 251 -28.69 23.33 -3.50
CA LYS A 251 -27.80 23.53 -2.36
C LYS A 251 -27.80 22.27 -1.52
N CYS A 252 -26.71 21.54 -1.58
CA CYS A 252 -26.47 20.36 -0.77
C CYS A 252 -25.72 20.72 0.50
N THR A 253 -26.14 20.20 1.64
CA THR A 253 -25.55 20.45 2.97
C THR A 253 -25.42 19.15 3.76
N TRP A 254 -24.45 19.12 4.67
CA TRP A 254 -24.19 17.98 5.56
C TRP A 254 -23.41 18.44 6.80
N TYR A 255 -23.38 17.59 7.83
CA TYR A 255 -22.47 17.76 8.96
C TYR A 255 -21.15 17.05 8.66
N PRO A 256 -20.02 17.78 8.60
CA PRO A 256 -18.71 17.24 8.21
C PRO A 256 -18.04 16.35 9.28
N GLY A 257 -18.60 16.29 10.49
CA GLY A 257 -17.94 15.67 11.64
C GLY A 257 -16.70 16.47 12.07
N VAL A 258 -15.75 15.78 12.70
CA VAL A 258 -14.50 16.41 13.15
C VAL A 258 -13.56 16.70 11.98
N ASP A 259 -12.94 17.88 11.99
CA ASP A 259 -11.90 18.23 11.02
C ASP A 259 -10.65 17.39 11.26
N THR A 260 -10.21 16.67 10.23
CA THR A 260 -9.03 15.80 10.24
C THR A 260 -7.74 16.55 9.88
N GLY A 261 -7.81 17.83 9.51
CA GLY A 261 -6.64 18.63 9.13
C GLY A 261 -5.63 18.82 10.26
N LEU A 262 -4.34 18.78 9.90
CA LEU A 262 -3.18 18.90 10.79
C LEU A 262 -2.28 20.09 10.41
N ASP A 263 -1.42 20.51 11.34
CA ASP A 263 -0.55 21.67 11.16
C ASP A 263 0.59 21.38 10.16
N TRP A 264 1.27 22.44 9.70
CA TRP A 264 2.37 22.40 8.71
C TRP A 264 2.04 21.64 7.41
N ASN A 265 0.76 21.60 7.05
CA ASN A 265 0.25 20.89 5.86
C ASN A 265 0.62 19.40 5.84
N ILE A 266 0.85 18.77 7.00
CA ILE A 266 1.09 17.32 7.08
C ILE A 266 -0.11 16.54 6.56
N GLN A 267 -1.32 17.02 6.86
CA GLN A 267 -2.55 16.53 6.26
C GLN A 267 -3.53 17.70 6.08
N PRO A 268 -4.04 17.97 4.86
CA PRO A 268 -5.09 18.96 4.67
C PRO A 268 -6.39 18.50 5.33
N SER A 269 -7.33 19.42 5.54
CA SER A 269 -8.71 19.06 5.89
C SER A 269 -9.30 18.09 4.86
N GLN A 270 -10.20 17.21 5.32
CA GLN A 270 -10.86 16.25 4.44
C GLN A 270 -11.55 16.93 3.26
N SER A 271 -11.45 16.28 2.10
CA SER A 271 -12.07 16.72 0.85
C SER A 271 -13.46 16.14 0.70
N TYR A 272 -14.35 16.86 0.01
CA TYR A 272 -15.71 16.43 -0.27
C TYR A 272 -15.97 16.45 -1.76
N THR A 273 -16.56 15.37 -2.26
CA THR A 273 -16.94 15.25 -3.66
C THR A 273 -18.37 14.75 -3.76
N LEU A 274 -19.18 15.47 -4.54
CA LEU A 274 -20.54 15.10 -4.87
C LEU A 274 -20.56 14.37 -6.22
N PHE A 275 -21.21 13.21 -6.26
CA PHE A 275 -21.41 12.41 -7.46
C PHE A 275 -22.91 12.20 -7.69
N GLU A 276 -23.36 12.42 -8.92
CA GLU A 276 -24.75 12.19 -9.31
C GLU A 276 -24.81 10.98 -10.24
N SER A 277 -25.59 9.98 -9.85
CA SER A 277 -25.48 8.63 -10.41
C SER A 277 -26.07 8.50 -11.81
N PHE A 278 -27.14 9.23 -12.12
CA PHE A 278 -27.83 9.10 -13.41
C PHE A 278 -27.08 9.82 -14.54
N SER A 279 -26.58 11.03 -14.27
CA SER A 279 -25.79 11.84 -15.18
C SER A 279 -24.30 11.43 -15.21
N GLY A 280 -23.84 10.67 -14.22
CA GLY A 280 -22.43 10.32 -14.05
C GLY A 280 -21.52 11.51 -13.72
N LYS A 281 -22.09 12.70 -13.45
CA LYS A 281 -21.32 13.92 -13.18
C LYS A 281 -20.74 13.88 -11.77
N LYS A 282 -19.56 14.48 -11.62
CA LYS A 282 -18.82 14.57 -10.36
C LYS A 282 -18.35 16.01 -10.13
N GLN A 283 -18.49 16.51 -8.91
CA GLN A 283 -18.09 17.87 -8.54
C GLN A 283 -17.36 17.88 -7.19
N ASN A 284 -16.16 18.46 -7.17
CA ASN A 284 -15.45 18.74 -5.92
C ASN A 284 -16.06 19.94 -5.20
N CYS A 285 -16.37 19.78 -3.93
CA CYS A 285 -17.01 20.79 -3.12
C CYS A 285 -15.95 21.66 -2.43
N LYS A 286 -16.05 22.99 -2.61
CA LYS A 286 -15.09 23.95 -2.07
C LYS A 286 -15.28 24.21 -0.57
N HIS A 287 -16.51 24.06 -0.07
CA HIS A 287 -16.84 24.28 1.34
C HIS A 287 -16.93 22.96 2.09
N LYS A 288 -16.61 22.98 3.39
CA LYS A 288 -16.56 21.78 4.23
C LYS A 288 -17.92 21.14 4.49
N ASN A 289 -19.01 21.90 4.42
CA ASN A 289 -20.36 21.49 4.82
C ASN A 289 -21.44 21.80 3.79
N SER A 290 -21.06 22.28 2.60
CA SER A 290 -22.02 22.62 1.56
C SER A 290 -21.46 22.54 0.15
N CYS A 291 -22.31 22.24 -0.81
CA CYS A 291 -21.98 22.18 -2.23
C CYS A 291 -23.16 22.66 -3.07
N ASN A 292 -22.92 23.57 -4.00
CA ASN A 292 -23.94 23.98 -4.95
C ASN A 292 -23.81 23.16 -6.23
N TRP A 293 -24.91 22.57 -6.69
CA TRP A 293 -24.99 21.77 -7.90
C TRP A 293 -25.90 22.46 -8.91
N LYS A 294 -25.42 22.65 -10.14
CA LYS A 294 -26.22 23.25 -11.22
C LYS A 294 -27.12 22.20 -11.84
N ILE A 295 -28.42 22.45 -11.86
CA ILE A 295 -29.40 21.63 -12.56
C ILE A 295 -29.19 21.87 -14.07
N THR A 296 -28.91 20.80 -14.83
CA THR A 296 -28.93 20.86 -16.29
C THR A 296 -30.37 20.69 -16.77
N GLN A 297 -30.75 21.44 -17.82
CA GLN A 297 -32.14 21.64 -18.28
C GLN A 297 -32.82 20.39 -18.85
N ASP A 298 -32.13 19.25 -18.89
CA ASP A 298 -32.74 17.96 -19.19
C ASP A 298 -33.54 17.56 -17.94
N VAL A 299 -34.85 17.39 -18.09
CA VAL A 299 -35.89 17.25 -17.04
C VAL A 299 -35.62 16.05 -16.12
N GLN A 300 -34.59 16.14 -15.29
CA GLN A 300 -34.25 15.14 -14.31
C GLN A 300 -35.02 15.47 -13.04
N GLU A 301 -36.21 14.87 -12.91
CA GLU A 301 -37.05 15.05 -11.73
C GLU A 301 -36.42 14.42 -10.49
N THR A 302 -35.73 13.29 -10.67
CA THR A 302 -35.14 12.51 -9.58
C THR A 302 -33.61 12.54 -9.62
N TYR A 303 -33.01 12.89 -8.48
CA TYR A 303 -31.57 12.89 -8.28
C TYR A 303 -31.15 11.75 -7.38
N ASN A 304 -30.02 11.11 -7.71
CA ASN A 304 -29.37 10.14 -6.84
C ASN A 304 -27.93 10.60 -6.56
N PHE A 305 -27.75 11.28 -5.43
CA PHE A 305 -26.48 11.84 -5.04
C PHE A 305 -25.75 10.94 -4.05
N THR A 306 -24.45 10.80 -4.27
CA THR A 306 -23.49 10.27 -3.31
C THR A 306 -22.50 11.37 -2.96
N LEU A 307 -22.49 11.78 -1.69
CA LEU A 307 -21.44 12.63 -1.12
C LEU A 307 -20.34 11.73 -0.59
N THR A 308 -19.12 11.92 -1.06
CA THR A 308 -17.92 11.21 -0.58
C THR A 308 -17.00 12.18 0.16
N ALA A 309 -16.72 11.90 1.42
CA ALA A 309 -15.66 12.52 2.21
C ALA A 309 -14.39 11.68 2.16
N ALA A 310 -13.22 12.31 2.02
CA ALA A 310 -11.94 11.61 1.94
C ALA A 310 -10.81 12.36 2.65
N ASN A 311 -10.00 11.63 3.42
CA ASN A 311 -8.69 12.04 3.90
C ASN A 311 -7.60 11.07 3.37
N TYR A 312 -6.39 11.11 3.91
CA TYR A 312 -5.30 10.23 3.46
C TYR A 312 -5.50 8.75 3.82
N PHE A 313 -6.32 8.44 4.83
CA PHE A 313 -6.51 7.07 5.31
C PHE A 313 -7.81 6.43 4.82
N ARG A 314 -8.90 7.20 4.73
CA ARG A 314 -10.24 6.66 4.53
C ARG A 314 -11.06 7.47 3.53
N LYS A 315 -12.03 6.77 2.96
CA LYS A 315 -13.19 7.35 2.28
C LYS A 315 -14.45 6.91 3.00
N ARG A 316 -15.40 7.83 3.13
CA ARG A 316 -16.74 7.61 3.69
C ARG A 316 -17.75 8.31 2.81
N SER A 317 -18.93 7.73 2.70
CA SER A 317 -19.94 8.26 1.78
C SER A 317 -21.31 8.21 2.41
N ALA A 318 -22.15 9.19 2.06
CA ALA A 318 -23.57 9.21 2.37
C ALA A 318 -24.33 9.45 1.07
N ASN A 319 -25.47 8.79 0.90
CA ASN A 319 -26.27 8.90 -0.32
C ASN A 319 -27.70 9.34 -0.01
N ILE A 320 -28.30 10.04 -0.97
CA ILE A 320 -29.71 10.42 -0.93
C ILE A 320 -30.32 10.28 -2.33
N ILE A 321 -31.59 9.92 -2.35
CA ILE A 321 -32.41 9.93 -3.56
C ILE A 321 -33.63 10.80 -3.27
N PHE A 322 -33.94 11.75 -4.16
CA PHE A 322 -35.11 12.60 -4.00
C PHE A 322 -35.64 13.11 -5.34
N ASN A 323 -36.92 13.45 -5.37
CA ASN A 323 -37.57 14.12 -6.49
C ASN A 323 -37.71 15.63 -6.20
N LEU A 324 -37.38 16.49 -7.18
CA LEU A 324 -37.52 17.94 -7.10
C LEU A 324 -38.98 18.40 -6.88
N THR A 325 -39.97 17.69 -7.42
CA THR A 325 -41.39 18.10 -7.37
C THR A 325 -42.07 17.83 -6.02
N HIS A 326 -41.47 16.99 -5.17
CA HIS A 326 -42.09 16.51 -3.92
C HIS A 326 -41.59 17.18 -2.63
N ARG A 327 -40.75 18.22 -2.71
CA ARG A 327 -40.22 18.90 -1.50
C ARG A 327 -40.98 20.17 -1.08
N GLY A 328 -42.30 20.12 -1.16
CA GLY A 328 -43.16 20.72 -0.13
C GLY A 328 -43.48 19.62 0.89
N GLU A 329 -42.65 19.48 1.93
CA GLU A 329 -42.77 18.48 3.02
C GLU A 329 -42.67 16.99 2.62
N THR A 330 -41.52 16.32 2.86
CA THR A 330 -41.58 14.91 3.30
C THR A 330 -40.33 14.38 4.01
N ARG A 331 -40.64 13.50 4.98
CA ARG A 331 -39.84 12.78 5.97
C ARG A 331 -38.60 12.06 5.44
N VAL A 332 -37.57 12.06 6.28
CA VAL A 332 -36.36 11.24 6.18
C VAL A 332 -36.72 9.76 6.26
N LEU A 333 -36.41 8.99 5.21
CA LEU A 333 -36.29 7.54 5.30
C LEU A 333 -34.80 7.22 5.49
N THR A 334 -34.41 6.92 6.72
CA THR A 334 -33.11 6.31 7.05
C THR A 334 -33.15 4.85 6.63
N ALA A 335 -32.48 4.52 5.53
CA ALA A 335 -32.13 3.14 5.22
C ALA A 335 -30.79 2.84 5.91
N TYR A 336 -30.84 2.06 7.00
CA TYR A 336 -29.66 1.38 7.52
C TYR A 336 -29.37 0.19 6.61
N CYS A 337 -28.21 0.19 5.94
CA CYS A 337 -27.63 -1.06 5.45
C CYS A 337 -26.56 -1.49 6.45
N ALA A 338 -26.69 -2.74 6.91
CA ALA A 338 -25.76 -3.43 7.79
C ALA A 338 -24.45 -3.80 7.07
#